data_AF-A0A6I9XPJ2-F1
#
_entry.id   AF-A0A6I9XPJ2-F1
#
_cell.length_a   1.000
_cell.length_b   1.000
_cell.length_c   1.000
_cell.angle_alpha   90.00
_cell.angle_beta   90.00
_cell.angle_gamma   90.00
#
_symmetry.space_group_name_H-M   'P 1'
#
loop_
_entity.id
_entity.type
_entity.pdbx_description
1 polymer ?
#
loop_
_entity_poly.entity_id
_entity_poly.type
_entity_poly.pdbx_seq_one_letter_code
_entity_poly.pdbx_strand_id
1 'polypeptide(L)'
;MAILPSLEMCHSPNQTYNETCRSLTDLEPVLHYSLLPSIAIIVVLSCLEKRARRNVIDEKCHLLNRRCGVVVPLDLMGVCKSRWAMGFAFGATANKVMILFTDGYIPLRVLPKWIKAIAILIGATEVGLSSYPFFACLSTPMQMTGATLGFLYTAAWFVITAVHIGQCPHGEILGYYENIIFYWPSLVCQLFLLGKFTHMLIKASWAQFQTGLPTDNTTLLETHHAQYVQQLLRKPPLQKPQKPWIQRNIYEWDPYFQFPSRMICTAVLAIICLYMFVVIEYYVYKLVSCTLVILISDYERLPAASNVSDIEPLKEFVEVVEGVWIFSIGSASLTSVSYVFHILACYRKHIKRLRAGQKEFLPALFSKVSSSQSVGAIARYSGWQIAYLVWGYLVIHIIQCLIGVMLIYGLVMPIKHGQGIEMAKSLGTGILTVAIVIGFVVLQIMTASRFFLQPKIFQDDKEKPLALDN
;
A
#
# COMPACT_ATOMS: atom_id res chain seq x y z
N MET A 1 22.54 -15.70 -27.27
CA MET A 1 21.40 -15.62 -28.22
C MET A 1 20.14 -15.00 -27.58
N ALA A 2 20.21 -14.39 -26.38
CA ALA A 2 19.08 -13.76 -25.69
C ALA A 2 19.06 -12.21 -25.76
N ILE A 3 19.99 -11.60 -26.51
CA ILE A 3 20.14 -10.13 -26.62
C ILE A 3 19.32 -9.56 -27.79
N LEU A 4 18.93 -10.40 -28.75
CA LEU A 4 18.17 -9.96 -29.92
C LEU A 4 16.76 -9.38 -29.59
N PRO A 5 15.97 -9.94 -28.66
CA PRO A 5 14.66 -9.39 -28.33
C PRO A 5 14.72 -8.08 -27.53
N SER A 6 15.77 -7.87 -26.72
CA SER A 6 15.97 -6.63 -25.97
C SER A 6 16.54 -5.50 -26.84
N LEU A 7 17.33 -5.84 -27.87
CA LEU A 7 17.84 -4.88 -28.84
C LEU A 7 16.71 -4.34 -29.74
N GLU A 8 15.80 -5.17 -30.26
CA GLU A 8 14.68 -4.69 -31.12
C GLU A 8 13.75 -3.68 -30.42
N MET A 9 13.62 -3.78 -29.09
CA MET A 9 12.74 -2.89 -28.32
C MET A 9 13.40 -1.54 -27.99
N CYS A 10 14.73 -1.47 -27.81
CA CYS A 10 15.44 -0.22 -27.54
C CYS A 10 15.99 0.44 -28.82
N HIS A 11 16.18 -0.30 -29.92
CA HIS A 11 16.72 0.20 -31.20
C HIS A 11 15.65 0.68 -32.19
N SER A 12 14.40 0.87 -31.73
CA SER A 12 13.35 1.60 -32.46
C SER A 12 13.22 3.09 -32.08
N PRO A 13 14.27 3.93 -32.17
CA PRO A 13 14.05 5.35 -32.49
C PRO A 13 13.71 5.56 -33.98
N ASN A 14 13.87 4.54 -34.83
CA ASN A 14 13.67 4.65 -36.29
C ASN A 14 12.41 3.96 -36.84
N GLN A 15 11.58 3.34 -36.00
CA GLN A 15 10.17 3.18 -36.38
C GLN A 15 9.46 4.47 -35.97
N THR A 16 9.55 5.46 -36.87
CA THR A 16 8.85 6.73 -36.78
C THR A 16 7.34 6.50 -36.71
N TYR A 17 6.82 6.23 -35.52
CA TYR A 17 5.50 6.74 -35.17
C TYR A 17 5.74 8.16 -34.67
N ASN A 18 5.84 9.08 -35.63
CA ASN A 18 5.74 10.53 -35.43
C ASN A 18 4.30 10.90 -35.01
N GLU A 19 3.77 10.25 -33.99
CA GLU A 19 2.59 10.73 -33.28
C GLU A 19 3.03 10.96 -31.84
N THR A 20 3.59 12.14 -31.59
CA THR A 20 3.45 12.74 -30.26
C THR A 20 1.94 12.83 -30.02
N CYS A 21 1.37 11.80 -29.39
CA CYS A 21 -0.04 11.72 -29.11
C CYS A 21 -0.34 12.76 -28.03
N ARG A 22 -0.65 13.98 -28.46
CA ARG A 22 -1.18 15.01 -27.58
C ARG A 22 -2.61 14.62 -27.31
N SER A 23 -2.85 14.06 -26.13
CA SER A 23 -4.23 13.94 -25.64
C SER A 23 -4.85 15.33 -25.70
N LEU A 24 -6.05 15.42 -26.27
CA LEU A 24 -6.80 16.68 -26.27
C LEU A 24 -7.21 17.08 -24.84
N THR A 25 -7.07 16.15 -23.89
CA THR A 25 -7.50 16.26 -22.51
C THR A 25 -6.30 16.08 -21.57
N ASP A 26 -5.61 17.18 -21.27
CA ASP A 26 -4.61 17.17 -20.20
C ASP A 26 -5.32 17.03 -18.84
N LEU A 27 -4.93 16.03 -18.05
CA LEU A 27 -5.55 15.78 -16.74
C LEU A 27 -5.23 16.88 -15.71
N GLU A 28 -4.10 17.58 -15.88
CA GLU A 28 -3.66 18.68 -15.01
C GLU A 28 -4.66 19.86 -14.97
N PRO A 29 -5.01 20.51 -16.09
CA PRO A 29 -6.02 21.58 -16.07
C PRO A 29 -7.39 21.06 -15.64
N VAL A 30 -7.75 19.83 -16.00
CA VAL A 30 -9.00 19.21 -15.57
C VAL A 30 -9.06 19.06 -14.05
N LEU A 31 -7.95 18.72 -13.40
CA LEU A 31 -7.85 18.67 -11.93
C LEU A 31 -8.12 20.05 -11.31
N HIS A 32 -7.53 21.12 -11.86
CA HIS A 32 -7.80 22.49 -11.40
C HIS A 32 -9.27 22.89 -11.60
N TYR A 33 -9.83 22.63 -12.78
CA TYR A 33 -11.25 22.94 -13.05
C TYR A 33 -12.21 22.12 -12.19
N SER A 34 -11.81 20.92 -11.76
CA SER A 34 -12.61 20.06 -10.89
C SER A 34 -12.76 20.59 -9.45
N LEU A 35 -11.95 21.59 -9.06
CA LEU A 35 -12.04 22.23 -7.74
C LEU A 35 -13.35 23.01 -7.58
N LEU A 36 -13.83 23.64 -8.64
CA LEU A 36 -15.08 24.40 -8.63
C LEU A 36 -16.31 23.50 -8.32
N PRO A 37 -16.56 22.39 -9.06
CA PRO A 37 -17.65 21.49 -8.73
C PRO A 37 -17.44 20.78 -7.39
N SER A 38 -16.19 20.50 -6.97
CA SER A 38 -15.96 19.88 -5.66
C SER A 38 -16.36 20.81 -4.52
N ILE A 39 -15.95 22.09 -4.56
CA ILE A 39 -16.36 23.10 -3.57
C ILE A 39 -17.88 23.28 -3.59
N ALA A 40 -18.50 23.35 -4.76
CA ALA A 40 -19.96 23.45 -4.87
C ALA A 40 -20.68 22.28 -4.18
N ILE A 41 -20.23 21.05 -4.42
CA ILE A 41 -20.79 19.85 -3.76
C ILE A 41 -20.59 19.92 -2.24
N ILE A 42 -19.40 20.30 -1.77
CA ILE A 42 -19.10 20.45 -0.33
C ILE A 42 -20.06 21.46 0.31
N VAL A 43 -20.26 22.61 -0.32
CA VAL A 43 -21.15 23.66 0.18
C VAL A 43 -22.60 23.17 0.20
N VAL A 44 -23.07 22.56 -0.89
CA VAL A 44 -24.44 22.01 -0.96
C VAL A 44 -24.68 20.97 0.13
N LEU A 45 -23.77 19.99 0.27
CA LEU A 45 -23.88 18.97 1.32
C LEU A 45 -23.79 19.59 2.72
N SER A 46 -22.93 20.58 2.91
CA SER A 46 -22.80 21.26 4.20
C SER A 46 -24.08 22.01 4.59
N CYS A 47 -24.70 22.71 3.64
CA CYS A 47 -25.98 23.40 3.84
C CYS A 47 -27.13 22.45 4.21
N LEU A 48 -27.08 21.22 3.69
CA LEU A 48 -28.07 20.18 3.98
C LEU A 48 -27.83 19.50 5.34
N GLU A 49 -26.59 19.51 5.84
CA GLU A 49 -26.23 18.90 7.10
C GLU A 49 -26.47 19.83 8.30
N LYS A 50 -26.96 19.24 9.41
CA LYS A 50 -27.22 19.96 10.65
C LYS A 50 -26.05 19.80 11.63
N ARG A 51 -25.55 20.91 12.17
CA ARG A 51 -24.53 20.94 13.22
C ARG A 51 -25.05 20.38 14.54
N ALA A 52 -24.29 19.49 15.17
CA ALA A 52 -24.60 18.91 16.48
C ALA A 52 -24.48 19.93 17.64
N ARG A 53 -23.51 20.86 17.55
CA ARG A 53 -23.37 21.98 18.50
C ARG A 53 -23.87 23.28 17.89
N ARG A 54 -24.55 24.07 18.71
CA ARG A 54 -25.00 25.43 18.36
C ARG A 54 -23.81 26.37 18.44
N ASN A 55 -23.58 27.17 17.41
CA ASN A 55 -22.56 28.22 17.43
C ASN A 55 -23.19 29.56 17.81
N VAL A 56 -22.36 30.49 18.32
CA VAL A 56 -22.78 31.88 18.62
C VAL A 56 -23.35 32.59 17.38
N ILE A 57 -22.93 32.20 16.18
CA ILE A 57 -23.43 32.72 14.90
C ILE A 57 -24.89 32.29 14.65
N ASP A 58 -25.31 31.13 15.15
CA ASP A 58 -26.71 30.67 15.04
C ASP A 58 -27.67 31.50 15.91
N GLU A 59 -27.16 32.28 16.86
CA GLU A 59 -27.97 33.25 17.64
C GLU A 59 -28.21 34.55 16.89
N LYS A 60 -27.28 34.95 16.00
CA LYS A 60 -27.39 36.19 15.21
C LYS A 60 -28.15 36.03 13.90
N CYS A 61 -28.19 34.83 13.32
CA CYS A 61 -28.84 34.59 12.03
C CYS A 61 -29.84 33.43 12.10
N HIS A 62 -31.13 33.75 12.25
CA HIS A 62 -32.21 32.76 12.32
C HIS A 62 -32.34 31.87 11.07
N LEU A 63 -31.86 32.32 9.90
CA LEU A 63 -31.83 31.53 8.67
C LEU A 63 -30.81 30.38 8.71
N LEU A 64 -29.72 30.52 9.48
CA LEU A 64 -28.67 29.51 9.61
C LEU A 64 -28.93 28.48 10.71
N ASN A 65 -30.10 28.49 11.36
CA ASN A 65 -30.52 27.67 12.51
C ASN A 65 -29.97 26.23 12.53
N ARG A 66 -28.73 26.06 13.02
CA ARG A 66 -27.93 24.83 13.01
C ARG A 66 -27.65 24.20 11.62
N ARG A 67 -27.92 24.87 10.51
CA ARG A 67 -27.55 24.42 9.15
C ARG A 67 -26.09 24.81 8.84
N CYS A 68 -25.51 24.26 7.77
CA CYS A 68 -24.09 24.43 7.43
C CYS A 68 -23.13 23.70 8.39
N GLY A 69 -23.38 22.40 8.61
CA GLY A 69 -22.39 21.50 9.21
C GLY A 69 -21.43 20.98 8.14
N VAL A 70 -20.12 21.07 8.38
CA VAL A 70 -19.16 20.44 7.47
C VAL A 70 -19.33 18.92 7.57
N VAL A 71 -19.73 18.29 6.46
CA VAL A 71 -19.91 16.84 6.36
C VAL A 71 -18.59 16.17 6.66
N VAL A 72 -18.48 15.43 7.77
CA VAL A 72 -17.22 14.74 8.09
C VAL A 72 -17.00 13.64 7.05
N PRO A 73 -15.98 13.77 6.17
CA PRO A 73 -15.85 12.89 5.02
C PRO A 73 -15.45 11.49 5.44
N LEU A 74 -14.80 11.32 6.59
CA LEU A 74 -14.28 10.05 7.07
C LEU A 74 -14.48 9.96 8.58
N ASP A 75 -15.46 9.18 9.03
CA ASP A 75 -15.51 8.78 10.42
C ASP A 75 -14.41 7.73 10.67
N LEU A 76 -13.27 8.25 11.16
CA LEU A 76 -12.07 7.48 11.47
C LEU A 76 -12.25 6.56 12.69
N MET A 77 -13.31 6.74 13.48
CA MET A 77 -13.59 5.97 14.70
C MET A 77 -14.80 5.05 14.55
N GLY A 78 -15.75 5.38 13.68
CA GLY A 78 -16.97 4.62 13.46
C GLY A 78 -16.82 3.37 12.60
N VAL A 79 -17.71 2.41 12.85
CA VAL A 79 -17.93 1.23 12.00
C VAL A 79 -18.87 1.66 10.88
N CYS A 80 -18.34 2.35 9.87
CA CYS A 80 -19.17 2.81 8.76
C CYS A 80 -19.83 1.61 8.03
N LYS A 81 -21.05 1.80 7.51
CA LYS A 81 -21.81 0.75 6.80
C LYS A 81 -21.17 0.34 5.46
N SER A 82 -20.31 1.18 4.87
CA SER A 82 -19.73 1.02 3.52
C SER A 82 -18.20 1.10 3.48
N ARG A 83 -17.51 0.38 4.39
CA ARG A 83 -16.04 0.45 4.58
C ARG A 83 -15.21 0.21 3.32
N TRP A 84 -15.62 -0.76 2.51
CA TRP A 84 -14.96 -1.06 1.24
C TRP A 84 -15.07 0.09 0.26
N ALA A 85 -16.24 0.74 0.18
CA ALA A 85 -16.43 1.90 -0.69
C ALA A 85 -15.51 3.06 -0.32
N MET A 86 -15.23 3.26 0.97
CA MET A 86 -14.23 4.26 1.41
C MET A 86 -12.81 3.89 0.97
N GLY A 87 -12.45 2.60 0.99
CA GLY A 87 -11.17 2.12 0.46
C GLY A 87 -11.07 2.36 -1.06
N PHE A 88 -12.12 2.06 -1.82
CA PHE A 88 -12.17 2.34 -3.25
C PHE A 88 -12.21 3.84 -3.56
N ALA A 89 -12.82 4.67 -2.71
CA ALA A 89 -12.74 6.13 -2.82
C ALA A 89 -11.29 6.61 -2.75
N PHE A 90 -10.47 6.08 -1.83
CA PHE A 90 -9.02 6.36 -1.84
C PHE A 90 -8.35 5.88 -3.13
N GLY A 91 -8.67 4.69 -3.62
CA GLY A 91 -8.12 4.19 -4.89
C GLY A 91 -8.46 5.08 -6.10
N ALA A 92 -9.66 5.65 -6.15
CA ALA A 92 -10.07 6.60 -7.20
C ALA A 92 -9.32 7.94 -7.15
N THR A 93 -8.59 8.22 -6.06
CA THR A 93 -7.72 9.41 -5.93
C THR A 93 -6.27 9.15 -6.35
N ALA A 94 -5.88 7.88 -6.55
CA ALA A 94 -4.48 7.51 -6.78
C ALA A 94 -3.89 8.16 -8.04
N ASN A 95 -4.68 8.29 -9.12
CA ASN A 95 -4.26 8.99 -10.33
C ASN A 95 -4.00 10.48 -10.08
N LYS A 96 -4.85 11.15 -9.29
CA LYS A 96 -4.68 12.57 -8.92
C LYS A 96 -3.41 12.79 -8.10
N VAL A 97 -3.11 11.86 -7.19
CA VAL A 97 -1.87 11.90 -6.41
C VAL A 97 -0.66 11.67 -7.31
N MET A 98 -0.76 10.83 -8.34
CA MET A 98 0.33 10.60 -9.28
C MET A 98 0.68 11.87 -10.08
N ILE A 99 -0.33 12.62 -10.51
CA ILE A 99 -0.16 13.90 -11.21
C ILE A 99 0.62 14.93 -10.35
N LEU A 100 0.49 14.89 -9.02
CA LEU A 100 1.25 15.80 -8.15
C LEU A 100 2.78 15.61 -8.27
N PHE A 101 3.22 14.41 -8.65
CA PHE A 101 4.63 14.05 -8.78
C PHE A 101 5.15 14.10 -10.22
N THR A 102 4.32 14.46 -11.21
CA THR A 102 4.76 14.67 -12.59
C THR A 102 5.29 16.10 -12.78
N ASP A 103 6.33 16.26 -13.61
CA ASP A 103 7.08 17.51 -13.81
C ASP A 103 6.24 18.71 -14.33
N GLY A 104 4.97 18.50 -14.71
CA GLY A 104 4.07 19.50 -15.30
C GLY A 104 3.14 20.23 -14.31
N TYR A 105 2.86 19.66 -13.14
CA TYR A 105 1.73 20.10 -12.30
C TYR A 105 1.80 21.55 -11.83
N ILE A 106 3.01 22.10 -11.67
CA ILE A 106 3.23 23.53 -11.45
C ILE A 106 4.49 23.89 -12.26
N PRO A 107 4.53 25.02 -13.01
CA PRO A 107 5.71 25.46 -13.72
C PRO A 107 6.83 25.91 -12.74
N LEU A 108 7.39 24.95 -12.00
CA LEU A 108 8.38 25.11 -10.93
C LEU A 108 9.81 25.20 -11.45
N ARG A 109 10.00 25.36 -12.76
CA ARG A 109 11.34 25.52 -13.34
C ARG A 109 12.00 26.84 -12.92
N VAL A 110 11.23 27.84 -12.49
CA VAL A 110 11.75 29.20 -12.18
C VAL A 110 11.79 29.51 -10.67
N LEU A 111 11.18 28.68 -9.79
CA LEU A 111 11.10 29.00 -8.36
C LEU A 111 12.23 28.37 -7.51
N PRO A 112 12.71 29.07 -6.46
CA PRO A 112 13.65 28.54 -5.46
C PRO A 112 13.21 27.20 -4.86
N LYS A 113 14.17 26.32 -4.52
CA LYS A 113 13.92 24.96 -4.00
C LYS A 113 12.98 24.90 -2.79
N TRP A 114 13.03 25.89 -1.87
CA TRP A 114 12.15 25.93 -0.69
C TRP A 114 10.68 26.26 -1.04
N ILE A 115 10.44 27.02 -2.10
CA ILE A 115 9.08 27.33 -2.57
C ILE A 115 8.44 26.09 -3.20
N LYS A 116 9.23 25.20 -3.81
CA LYS A 116 8.73 23.93 -4.36
C LYS A 116 8.02 23.08 -3.30
N ALA A 117 8.54 23.04 -2.07
CA ALA A 117 7.91 22.30 -0.97
C ALA A 117 6.54 22.87 -0.59
N ILE A 118 6.41 24.20 -0.54
CA ILE A 118 5.14 24.88 -0.26
C ILE A 118 4.15 24.65 -1.41
N ALA A 119 4.63 24.69 -2.65
CA ALA A 119 3.82 24.45 -3.84
C ALA A 119 3.25 23.02 -3.86
N ILE A 120 4.08 22.02 -3.52
CA ILE A 120 3.63 20.62 -3.38
C ILE A 120 2.58 20.48 -2.26
N LEU A 121 2.73 21.20 -1.14
CA LEU A 121 1.75 21.18 -0.05
C LEU A 121 0.40 21.78 -0.47
N ILE A 122 0.43 22.87 -1.23
CA ILE A 122 -0.78 23.48 -1.82
C ILE A 122 -1.42 22.50 -2.79
N GLY A 123 -0.62 21.87 -3.66
CA GLY A 123 -1.07 20.83 -4.58
C GLY A 123 -1.73 19.63 -3.89
N ALA A 124 -1.11 19.12 -2.84
CA ALA A 124 -1.68 18.05 -2.02
C ALA A 124 -3.02 18.46 -1.39
N THR A 125 -3.14 19.73 -0.98
CA THR A 125 -4.40 20.28 -0.45
C THR A 125 -5.47 20.37 -1.53
N GLU A 126 -5.11 20.81 -2.74
CA GLU A 126 -5.99 20.84 -3.91
C GLU A 126 -6.48 19.43 -4.28
N VAL A 127 -5.58 18.45 -4.39
CA VAL A 127 -5.94 17.05 -4.66
C VAL A 127 -6.89 16.53 -3.58
N GLY A 128 -6.64 16.86 -2.30
CA GLY A 128 -7.50 16.52 -1.18
C GLY A 128 -8.91 17.12 -1.30
N LEU A 129 -9.00 18.42 -1.62
CA LEU A 129 -10.26 19.14 -1.80
C LEU A 129 -11.04 18.68 -3.04
N SER A 130 -10.36 18.42 -4.15
CA SER A 130 -10.94 17.81 -5.35
C SER A 130 -11.48 16.41 -5.05
N SER A 131 -10.80 15.64 -4.20
CA SER A 131 -11.21 14.27 -3.87
C SER A 131 -12.27 14.17 -2.77
N TYR A 132 -12.49 15.24 -2.02
CA TYR A 132 -13.43 15.28 -0.90
C TYR A 132 -14.86 14.82 -1.24
N PRO A 133 -15.47 15.18 -2.40
CA PRO A 133 -16.82 14.75 -2.75
C PRO A 133 -17.00 13.24 -2.78
N PHE A 134 -15.98 12.47 -3.18
CA PHE A 134 -16.06 11.00 -3.17
C PHE A 134 -16.40 10.44 -1.79
N PHE A 135 -15.81 11.02 -0.74
CA PHE A 135 -15.98 10.59 0.64
C PHE A 135 -17.23 11.20 1.29
N ALA A 136 -17.48 12.49 1.05
CA ALA A 136 -18.64 13.19 1.61
C ALA A 136 -19.96 12.62 1.09
N CYS A 137 -20.06 12.32 -0.20
CA CYS A 137 -21.25 11.72 -0.80
C CYS A 137 -21.53 10.29 -0.30
N LEU A 138 -20.50 9.55 0.13
CA LEU A 138 -20.66 8.22 0.74
C LEU A 138 -21.09 8.28 2.21
N SER A 139 -20.68 9.33 2.93
CA SER A 139 -20.89 9.47 4.38
C SER A 139 -22.13 10.28 4.76
N THR A 140 -22.71 11.05 3.82
CA THR A 140 -23.84 11.92 4.12
C THR A 140 -25.10 11.14 4.55
N PRO A 141 -25.87 11.64 5.54
CA PRO A 141 -27.13 11.03 5.94
C PRO A 141 -28.20 11.13 4.84
N MET A 142 -28.13 12.17 4.00
CA MET A 142 -29.08 12.40 2.90
C MET A 142 -28.75 11.51 1.70
N GLN A 143 -29.12 10.23 1.79
CA GLN A 143 -28.74 9.20 0.81
C GLN A 143 -29.05 9.56 -0.64
N MET A 144 -30.17 10.26 -0.90
CA MET A 144 -30.57 10.67 -2.24
C MET A 144 -29.62 11.69 -2.86
N THR A 145 -29.51 12.85 -2.21
CA THR A 145 -28.67 13.95 -2.72
C THR A 145 -27.20 13.57 -2.74
N GLY A 146 -26.73 12.81 -1.74
CA GLY A 146 -25.38 12.28 -1.72
C GLY A 146 -25.10 11.35 -2.90
N ALA A 147 -26.01 10.40 -3.17
CA ALA A 147 -25.80 9.45 -4.23
C ALA A 147 -25.94 10.07 -5.64
N THR A 148 -26.81 11.06 -5.85
CA THR A 148 -26.90 11.77 -7.14
C THR A 148 -25.66 12.61 -7.42
N LEU A 149 -25.24 13.44 -6.46
CA LEU A 149 -24.04 14.28 -6.61
C LEU A 149 -22.77 13.44 -6.72
N GLY A 150 -22.66 12.38 -5.91
CA GLY A 150 -21.55 11.43 -5.96
C GLY A 150 -21.47 10.68 -7.29
N PHE A 151 -22.61 10.23 -7.83
CA PHE A 151 -22.67 9.57 -9.14
C PHE A 151 -22.23 10.51 -10.26
N LEU A 152 -22.79 11.72 -10.34
CA LEU A 152 -22.45 12.69 -11.38
C LEU A 152 -20.96 13.06 -11.34
N TYR A 153 -20.42 13.32 -10.16
CA TYR A 153 -19.01 13.67 -9.98
C TYR A 153 -18.09 12.52 -10.37
N THR A 154 -18.40 11.29 -9.95
CA THR A 154 -17.61 10.10 -10.27
C THR A 154 -17.72 9.73 -11.75
N ALA A 155 -18.89 9.91 -12.36
CA ALA A 155 -19.11 9.62 -13.77
C ALA A 155 -18.32 10.59 -14.66
N ALA A 156 -18.30 11.87 -14.32
CA ALA A 156 -17.49 12.86 -15.03
C ALA A 156 -16.01 12.46 -15.01
N TRP A 157 -15.46 12.13 -13.83
CA TRP A 157 -14.07 11.68 -13.71
C TRP A 157 -13.78 10.38 -14.45
N PHE A 158 -14.70 9.42 -14.42
CA PHE A 158 -14.57 8.16 -15.14
C PHE A 158 -14.51 8.39 -16.65
N VAL A 159 -15.42 9.19 -17.20
CA VAL A 159 -15.44 9.53 -18.64
C VAL A 159 -14.15 10.25 -19.04
N ILE A 160 -13.73 11.25 -18.28
CA ILE A 160 -12.48 11.99 -18.55
C ILE A 160 -11.28 11.03 -18.56
N THR A 161 -11.17 10.18 -17.54
CA THR A 161 -10.04 9.24 -17.42
C THR A 161 -10.06 8.19 -18.54
N ALA A 162 -11.24 7.67 -18.89
CA ALA A 162 -11.40 6.71 -19.96
C ALA A 162 -11.09 7.31 -21.34
N VAL A 163 -11.52 8.55 -21.60
CA VAL A 163 -11.21 9.28 -22.84
C VAL A 163 -9.72 9.54 -22.95
N HIS A 164 -9.07 9.98 -21.87
CA HIS A 164 -7.62 10.20 -21.88
C HIS A 164 -6.83 8.94 -22.26
N ILE A 165 -7.18 7.80 -21.65
CA ILE A 165 -6.56 6.50 -21.95
C ILE A 165 -6.88 6.03 -23.38
N GLY A 166 -8.12 6.24 -23.84
CA GLY A 166 -8.56 5.83 -25.17
C GLY A 166 -7.95 6.63 -26.31
N GLN A 167 -7.67 7.92 -26.08
CA GLN A 167 -7.02 8.79 -27.07
C GLN A 167 -5.55 8.42 -27.26
N CYS A 168 -4.83 8.16 -26.16
CA CYS A 168 -3.40 7.89 -26.19
C CYS A 168 -3.04 6.73 -25.23
N PRO A 169 -3.18 5.47 -25.65
CA PRO A 169 -2.80 4.34 -24.80
C PRO A 169 -1.27 4.15 -24.69
N HIS A 170 -0.55 4.55 -25.74
CA HIS A 170 0.89 4.36 -25.91
C HIS A 170 1.72 5.33 -25.06
N GLY A 171 2.85 4.84 -24.55
CA GLY A 171 3.92 5.66 -24.02
C GLY A 171 5.27 5.30 -24.65
N GLU A 172 6.24 6.20 -24.54
CA GLU A 172 7.53 6.10 -25.22
C GLU A 172 8.43 4.99 -24.65
N ILE A 173 8.20 4.55 -23.40
CA ILE A 173 9.15 3.69 -22.66
C ILE A 173 8.55 2.32 -22.33
N LEU A 174 7.29 2.25 -21.85
CA LEU A 174 6.65 0.98 -21.51
C LEU A 174 5.85 0.37 -22.68
N GLY A 175 5.78 1.06 -23.82
CA GLY A 175 5.13 0.61 -25.05
C GLY A 175 3.64 0.94 -25.12
N TYR A 176 2.89 0.14 -25.89
CA TYR A 176 1.49 0.40 -26.28
C TYR A 176 0.51 0.61 -25.10
N TYR A 177 0.81 0.05 -23.93
CA TYR A 177 -0.13 -0.01 -22.80
C TYR A 177 0.31 0.83 -21.59
N GLU A 178 1.30 1.72 -21.73
CA GLU A 178 1.87 2.48 -20.60
C GLU A 178 0.79 3.23 -19.79
N ASN A 179 -0.02 4.06 -20.45
CA ASN A 179 -1.07 4.82 -19.76
C ASN A 179 -2.14 3.90 -19.14
N ILE A 180 -2.44 2.78 -19.79
CA ILE A 180 -3.38 1.80 -19.24
C ILE A 180 -2.85 1.20 -17.94
N ILE A 181 -1.57 0.81 -17.90
CA ILE A 181 -0.91 0.22 -16.73
C ILE A 181 -0.86 1.21 -15.55
N PHE A 182 -0.65 2.51 -15.81
CA PHE A 182 -0.66 3.50 -14.72
C PHE A 182 -2.06 3.82 -14.18
N TYR A 183 -3.09 3.93 -15.05
CA TYR A 183 -4.38 4.49 -14.65
C TYR A 183 -5.48 3.46 -14.34
N TRP A 184 -5.34 2.19 -14.75
CA TRP A 184 -6.37 1.17 -14.52
C TRP A 184 -6.79 0.96 -13.05
N PRO A 185 -5.93 1.08 -12.01
CA PRO A 185 -6.39 0.85 -10.64
C PRO A 185 -7.40 1.92 -10.22
N SER A 186 -7.18 3.17 -10.64
CA SER A 186 -8.12 4.27 -10.39
C SER A 186 -9.42 4.07 -11.16
N LEU A 187 -9.37 3.66 -12.44
CA LEU A 187 -10.57 3.37 -13.22
C LEU A 187 -11.44 2.28 -12.60
N VAL A 188 -10.83 1.17 -12.16
CA VAL A 188 -11.56 0.07 -11.50
C VAL A 188 -12.21 0.56 -10.21
N CYS A 189 -11.51 1.40 -9.43
CA CYS A 189 -12.06 2.01 -8.23
C CYS A 189 -13.23 2.96 -8.54
N GLN A 190 -13.12 3.79 -9.58
CA GLN A 190 -14.19 4.69 -10.02
C GLN A 190 -15.41 3.91 -10.51
N LEU A 191 -15.22 2.81 -11.26
CA LEU A 191 -16.30 1.93 -11.70
C LEU A 191 -17.03 1.30 -10.51
N PHE A 192 -16.29 0.84 -9.50
CA PHE A 192 -16.88 0.31 -8.27
C PHE A 192 -17.72 1.38 -7.54
N LEU A 193 -17.20 2.61 -7.44
CA LEU A 193 -17.92 3.73 -6.83
C LEU A 193 -19.20 4.08 -7.60
N LEU A 194 -19.16 4.08 -8.93
CA LEU A 194 -20.35 4.29 -9.77
C LEU A 194 -21.41 3.23 -9.47
N GLY A 195 -21.03 1.95 -9.48
CA GLY A 195 -21.95 0.87 -9.12
C GLY A 195 -22.50 1.05 -7.69
N LYS A 196 -21.68 1.52 -6.75
CA LYS A 196 -22.11 1.76 -5.37
C LYS A 196 -23.10 2.92 -5.26
N PHE A 197 -22.86 4.04 -5.93
CA PHE A 197 -23.79 5.17 -5.95
C PHE A 197 -25.11 4.81 -6.63
N THR A 198 -25.07 4.07 -7.74
CA THR A 198 -26.28 3.52 -8.38
C THR A 198 -27.08 2.64 -7.42
N HIS A 199 -26.41 1.71 -6.71
CA HIS A 199 -27.08 0.90 -5.71
C HIS A 199 -27.67 1.74 -4.56
N MET A 200 -26.99 2.80 -4.11
CA MET A 200 -27.52 3.72 -3.10
C MET A 200 -28.75 4.45 -3.60
N LEU A 201 -28.76 4.92 -4.85
CA LEU A 201 -29.92 5.54 -5.48
C LEU A 201 -31.10 4.59 -5.57
N ILE A 202 -30.90 3.38 -6.11
CA ILE A 202 -31.97 2.37 -6.23
C ILE A 202 -32.57 2.06 -4.85
N LYS A 203 -31.72 1.83 -3.86
CA LYS A 203 -32.16 1.53 -2.50
C LYS A 203 -32.95 2.68 -1.88
N ALA A 204 -32.46 3.90 -2.02
CA ALA A 204 -33.15 5.07 -1.49
C ALA A 204 -34.49 5.28 -2.21
N SER A 205 -34.54 5.06 -3.53
CA SER A 205 -35.76 5.27 -4.33
C SER A 205 -36.81 4.23 -3.96
N TRP A 206 -36.36 3.00 -3.78
CA TRP A 206 -37.21 1.90 -3.33
C TRP A 206 -37.73 2.14 -1.91
N ALA A 207 -36.90 2.65 -1.00
CA ALA A 207 -37.33 2.98 0.37
C ALA A 207 -38.38 4.11 0.39
N GLN A 208 -38.19 5.16 -0.43
CA GLN A 208 -39.17 6.23 -0.61
C GLN A 208 -40.48 5.72 -1.22
N PHE A 209 -40.40 4.78 -2.16
CA PHE A 209 -41.57 4.17 -2.79
C PHE A 209 -42.34 3.23 -1.86
N GLN A 210 -41.63 2.45 -1.04
CA GLN A 210 -42.26 1.50 -0.11
C GLN A 210 -42.83 2.16 1.14
N THR A 211 -42.28 3.29 1.55
CA THR A 211 -42.61 3.87 2.86
C THR A 211 -42.29 5.36 2.89
N GLY A 212 -43.31 6.20 3.10
CA GLY A 212 -43.14 7.53 3.72
C GLY A 212 -42.71 7.46 5.18
N LEU A 213 -41.98 6.40 5.59
CA LEU A 213 -41.53 6.13 6.94
C LEU A 213 -40.00 6.31 7.00
N PRO A 214 -39.49 7.36 7.66
CA PRO A 214 -38.07 7.60 7.75
C PRO A 214 -37.44 6.50 8.59
N THR A 215 -36.63 5.64 7.96
CA THR A 215 -35.83 4.64 8.67
C THR A 215 -34.59 5.31 9.29
N ASP A 216 -34.81 6.33 10.10
CA ASP A 216 -33.77 6.98 10.90
C ASP A 216 -33.81 6.45 12.33
N ASN A 217 -33.85 5.11 12.44
CA ASN A 217 -33.45 4.47 13.67
C ASN A 217 -31.93 4.37 13.63
N THR A 218 -31.27 5.43 14.11
CA THR A 218 -30.00 5.30 14.82
C THR A 218 -30.24 4.35 15.99
N THR A 219 -30.27 3.04 15.70
CA THR A 219 -30.29 2.00 16.71
C THR A 219 -29.04 2.24 17.54
N LEU A 220 -29.24 2.65 18.78
CA LEU A 220 -28.21 3.03 19.76
C LEU A 220 -27.13 1.94 19.92
N LEU A 221 -27.45 0.71 19.51
CA LEU A 221 -26.52 -0.40 19.39
C LEU A 221 -26.60 -1.01 17.97
N GLU A 222 -25.49 -0.97 17.22
CA GLU A 222 -25.38 -1.69 15.95
C GLU A 222 -25.60 -3.20 16.16
N THR A 223 -26.32 -3.84 15.23
CA THR A 223 -26.65 -5.29 15.28
C THR A 223 -25.43 -6.18 15.50
N HIS A 224 -24.27 -5.78 14.97
CA HIS A 224 -23.02 -6.51 15.15
C HIS A 224 -22.50 -6.47 16.60
N HIS A 225 -22.66 -5.35 17.31
CA HIS A 225 -22.29 -5.25 18.73
C HIS A 225 -23.20 -6.13 19.59
N ALA A 226 -24.50 -6.16 19.28
CA ALA A 226 -25.45 -7.02 19.97
C ALA A 226 -25.09 -8.51 19.79
N GLN A 227 -24.74 -8.94 18.58
CA GLN A 227 -24.30 -10.31 18.30
C GLN A 227 -23.00 -10.67 19.03
N TYR A 228 -22.03 -9.74 19.08
CA TYR A 228 -20.78 -9.95 19.81
C TYR A 228 -21.01 -10.15 21.31
N VAL A 229 -21.89 -9.34 21.93
CA VAL A 229 -22.26 -9.49 23.34
C VAL A 229 -23.00 -10.81 23.58
N GLN A 230 -23.95 -11.18 22.71
CA GLN A 230 -24.62 -12.48 22.79
C GLN A 230 -23.63 -13.65 22.76
N GLN A 231 -22.57 -13.55 21.95
CA GLN A 231 -21.53 -14.57 21.89
C GLN A 231 -20.68 -14.61 23.16
N LEU A 232 -20.33 -13.45 23.73
CA LEU A 232 -19.58 -13.38 25.00
C LEU A 232 -20.35 -13.99 26.17
N LEU A 233 -21.68 -13.82 26.18
CA LEU A 233 -22.57 -14.42 27.18
C LEU A 233 -22.85 -15.90 26.94
N ARG A 234 -22.54 -16.44 25.76
CA ARG A 234 -22.74 -17.84 25.43
C ARG A 234 -21.68 -18.70 26.13
N LYS A 235 -22.10 -19.79 26.77
CA LYS A 235 -21.19 -20.73 27.43
C LYS A 235 -20.14 -21.24 26.41
N PRO A 236 -18.84 -21.18 26.74
CA PRO A 236 -17.81 -21.69 25.84
C PRO A 236 -18.03 -23.19 25.60
N PRO A 237 -17.88 -23.69 24.36
CA PRO A 237 -18.03 -25.11 24.07
C PRO A 237 -16.98 -25.92 24.85
N LEU A 238 -17.37 -27.08 25.40
CA LEU A 238 -16.51 -27.95 26.20
C LEU A 238 -15.26 -28.44 25.42
N GLN A 239 -15.34 -28.52 24.10
CA GLN A 239 -14.22 -28.81 23.21
C GLN A 239 -14.02 -27.66 22.23
N LYS A 240 -12.80 -27.11 22.20
CA LYS A 240 -12.38 -26.24 21.11
C LYS A 240 -12.15 -27.13 19.88
N PRO A 241 -12.83 -26.88 18.74
CA PRO A 241 -12.58 -27.66 17.53
C PRO A 241 -11.10 -27.57 17.16
N GLN A 242 -10.49 -28.70 16.78
CA GLN A 242 -9.12 -28.72 16.26
C GLN A 242 -9.12 -27.92 14.95
N LYS A 243 -8.49 -26.74 14.98
CA LYS A 243 -8.39 -25.88 13.82
C LYS A 243 -7.25 -26.35 12.92
N PRO A 244 -7.41 -26.35 11.59
CA PRO A 244 -6.33 -26.62 10.67
C PRO A 244 -5.18 -25.63 10.88
N TRP A 245 -3.96 -26.05 10.55
CA TRP A 245 -2.73 -25.27 10.77
C TRP A 245 -2.82 -23.86 10.20
N ILE A 246 -3.38 -23.72 8.99
CA ILE A 246 -3.59 -22.43 8.30
C ILE A 246 -4.51 -21.51 9.12
N GLN A 247 -5.61 -22.02 9.66
CA GLN A 247 -6.54 -21.22 10.46
C GLN A 247 -5.96 -20.87 11.82
N ARG A 248 -5.01 -21.67 12.34
CA ARG A 248 -4.30 -21.41 13.60
C ARG A 248 -3.17 -20.38 13.44
N ASN A 249 -2.41 -20.45 12.34
CA ASN A 249 -1.20 -19.64 12.15
C ASN A 249 -1.38 -18.44 11.22
N ILE A 250 -2.19 -18.53 10.17
CA ILE A 250 -2.27 -17.50 9.12
C ILE A 250 -3.44 -16.56 9.38
N TYR A 251 -4.67 -17.08 9.47
CA TYR A 251 -5.83 -16.24 9.71
C TYR A 251 -7.01 -17.02 10.32
N GLU A 252 -7.36 -16.69 11.56
CA GLU A 252 -8.54 -17.23 12.22
C GLU A 252 -9.77 -16.40 11.83
N TRP A 253 -10.66 -16.85 10.96
CA TRP A 253 -11.88 -16.10 10.62
C TRP A 253 -12.78 -15.80 11.85
N ASP A 254 -13.20 -14.53 12.03
CA ASP A 254 -14.34 -14.17 12.88
C ASP A 254 -15.46 -13.66 11.97
N PRO A 255 -16.67 -14.16 12.14
CA PRO A 255 -17.84 -13.48 11.60
C PRO A 255 -18.25 -12.25 12.44
N TYR A 256 -17.88 -12.16 13.72
CA TYR A 256 -18.36 -11.11 14.64
C TYR A 256 -17.39 -9.94 14.83
N PHE A 257 -16.17 -10.06 14.31
CA PHE A 257 -15.17 -9.00 14.37
C PHE A 257 -15.18 -8.18 13.09
N GLN A 258 -15.39 -6.88 13.25
CA GLN A 258 -15.44 -5.94 12.16
C GLN A 258 -14.24 -4.99 12.24
N PHE A 259 -13.44 -4.94 11.18
CA PHE A 259 -12.35 -3.97 11.07
C PHE A 259 -12.93 -2.55 10.97
N PRO A 260 -12.32 -1.56 11.66
CA PRO A 260 -12.69 -0.16 11.49
C PRO A 260 -12.37 0.29 10.05
N SER A 261 -13.15 1.25 9.56
CA SER A 261 -13.04 1.78 8.19
C SER A 261 -11.60 2.19 7.86
N ARG A 262 -10.91 2.85 8.81
CA ARG A 262 -9.53 3.30 8.65
C ARG A 262 -8.55 2.19 8.31
N MET A 263 -8.63 1.03 8.98
CA MET A 263 -7.69 -0.07 8.74
C MET A 263 -7.87 -0.67 7.34
N ILE A 264 -9.12 -0.82 6.90
CA ILE A 264 -9.44 -1.28 5.55
C ILE A 264 -9.00 -0.25 4.50
N CYS A 265 -9.31 1.03 4.72
CA CYS A 265 -8.89 2.10 3.82
C CYS A 265 -7.36 2.16 3.71
N THR A 266 -6.65 2.08 4.82
CA THR A 266 -5.18 2.10 4.84
C THR A 266 -4.61 0.88 4.12
N ALA A 267 -5.19 -0.31 4.30
CA ALA A 267 -4.73 -1.52 3.60
C ALA A 267 -4.95 -1.44 2.07
N VAL A 268 -6.14 -1.01 1.63
CA VAL A 268 -6.45 -0.81 0.21
C VAL A 268 -5.52 0.23 -0.40
N LEU A 269 -5.38 1.39 0.26
CA LEU A 269 -4.50 2.46 -0.20
C LEU A 269 -3.04 2.01 -0.22
N ALA A 270 -2.58 1.26 0.77
CA ALA A 270 -1.22 0.71 0.82
C ALA A 270 -0.93 -0.23 -0.36
N ILE A 271 -1.88 -1.10 -0.73
CA ILE A 271 -1.74 -1.99 -1.89
C ILE A 271 -1.68 -1.20 -3.20
N ILE A 272 -2.53 -0.18 -3.36
CA ILE A 272 -2.55 0.67 -4.56
C ILE A 272 -1.26 1.50 -4.65
N CYS A 273 -0.81 2.11 -3.55
CA CYS A 273 0.45 2.85 -3.52
C CYS A 273 1.66 1.95 -3.81
N LEU A 274 1.69 0.73 -3.25
CA LEU A 274 2.72 -0.24 -3.55
C LEU A 274 2.74 -0.61 -5.04
N TYR A 275 1.56 -0.86 -5.63
CA TYR A 275 1.44 -1.11 -7.06
C TYR A 275 2.00 0.05 -7.89
N MET A 276 1.58 1.29 -7.61
CA MET A 276 2.07 2.47 -8.34
C MET A 276 3.59 2.60 -8.22
N PHE A 277 4.14 2.37 -7.03
CA PHE A 277 5.59 2.44 -6.81
C PHE A 277 6.35 1.38 -7.61
N VAL A 278 5.87 0.14 -7.63
CA VAL A 278 6.46 -0.96 -8.41
C VAL A 278 6.42 -0.66 -9.92
N VAL A 279 5.32 -0.08 -10.42
CA VAL A 279 5.22 0.32 -11.83
C VAL A 279 6.21 1.43 -12.16
N ILE A 280 6.34 2.45 -11.31
CA ILE A 280 7.33 3.52 -11.49
C ILE A 280 8.74 2.96 -11.48
N GLU A 281 9.05 2.05 -10.55
CA GLU A 281 10.35 1.40 -10.49
C GLU A 281 10.62 0.59 -11.77
N TYR A 282 9.64 -0.16 -12.27
CA TYR A 282 9.77 -0.90 -13.51
C TYR A 282 9.98 0.03 -14.72
N TYR A 283 9.32 1.18 -14.75
CA TYR A 283 9.53 2.22 -15.76
C TYR A 283 10.97 2.77 -15.72
N VAL A 284 11.47 3.15 -14.53
CA VAL A 284 12.84 3.62 -14.34
C VAL A 284 13.85 2.54 -14.72
N TYR A 285 13.59 1.29 -14.33
CA TYR A 285 14.38 0.13 -14.71
C TYR A 285 14.49 0.00 -16.24
N LYS A 286 13.37 0.09 -16.96
CA LYS A 286 13.37 0.01 -18.43
C LYS A 286 14.13 1.15 -19.09
N LEU A 287 13.99 2.37 -18.58
CA LEU A 287 14.74 3.54 -19.06
C LEU A 287 16.25 3.34 -18.89
N VAL A 288 16.68 2.89 -17.70
CA VAL A 288 18.10 2.64 -17.39
C VAL A 288 18.64 1.49 -18.25
N SER A 289 17.89 0.38 -18.36
CA SER A 289 18.26 -0.78 -19.17
C SER A 289 18.44 -0.40 -20.64
N CYS A 290 17.50 0.34 -21.25
CA CYS A 290 17.66 0.78 -22.64
C CYS A 290 18.84 1.73 -22.83
N THR A 291 19.05 2.68 -21.92
CA THR A 291 20.21 3.60 -21.98
C THR A 291 21.53 2.81 -21.91
N LEU A 292 21.58 1.80 -21.06
CA LEU A 292 22.77 0.95 -20.88
C LEU A 292 23.04 0.08 -22.12
N VAL A 293 22.00 -0.47 -22.75
CA VAL A 293 22.13 -1.24 -23.99
C VAL A 293 22.66 -0.37 -25.14
N ILE A 294 22.15 0.86 -25.28
CA ILE A 294 22.64 1.82 -26.29
C ILE A 294 24.11 2.16 -26.03
N LEU A 295 24.48 2.45 -24.78
CA LEU A 295 25.85 2.76 -24.40
C LEU A 295 26.82 1.60 -24.71
N ILE A 296 26.42 0.36 -24.43
CA ILE A 296 27.21 -0.83 -24.76
C ILE A 296 27.36 -0.96 -26.28
N SER A 297 26.29 -0.75 -27.05
CA SER A 297 26.35 -0.84 -28.52
C SER A 297 27.21 0.25 -29.15
N ASP A 298 27.17 1.47 -28.65
CA ASP A 298 28.02 2.58 -29.12
C ASP A 298 29.49 2.31 -28.79
N TYR A 299 29.78 1.72 -27.63
CA TYR A 299 31.13 1.30 -27.25
C TYR A 299 31.66 0.19 -28.16
N GLU A 300 30.83 -0.79 -28.55
CA GLU A 300 31.19 -1.84 -29.52
C GLU A 300 31.54 -1.27 -30.91
N ARG A 301 31.04 -0.08 -31.28
CA ARG A 301 31.28 0.54 -32.61
C ARG A 301 32.56 1.37 -32.69
N LEU A 302 33.25 1.66 -31.59
CA LEU A 302 34.48 2.46 -31.58
C LEU A 302 35.70 1.63 -32.06
N PRO A 303 36.32 1.91 -33.24
CA PRO A 303 37.19 0.94 -33.91
C PRO A 303 38.65 0.82 -33.44
N ALA A 304 39.11 1.37 -32.31
CA ALA A 304 40.58 1.58 -32.18
C ALA A 304 41.28 1.51 -30.82
N ALA A 305 40.66 1.19 -29.66
CA ALA A 305 41.44 1.21 -28.41
C ALA A 305 41.01 0.30 -27.24
N SER A 306 39.91 -0.44 -27.32
CA SER A 306 39.48 -1.28 -26.19
C SER A 306 40.04 -2.70 -26.30
N ASN A 307 40.77 -3.13 -25.27
CA ASN A 307 41.00 -4.54 -25.01
C ASN A 307 39.64 -5.25 -25.00
N VAL A 308 39.41 -6.13 -25.98
CA VAL A 308 38.16 -6.90 -26.13
C VAL A 308 37.80 -7.69 -24.84
N SER A 309 38.76 -7.89 -23.94
CA SER A 309 38.61 -8.54 -22.63
C SER A 309 37.64 -7.86 -21.67
N ASP A 310 37.42 -6.55 -21.74
CA ASP A 310 36.72 -5.82 -20.68
C ASP A 310 35.20 -5.66 -20.95
N ILE A 311 34.75 -5.94 -22.18
CA ILE A 311 33.35 -5.75 -22.62
C ILE A 311 32.49 -6.97 -22.28
N GLU A 312 33.03 -8.17 -22.46
CA GLU A 312 32.33 -9.44 -22.16
C GLU A 312 31.91 -9.57 -20.69
N PRO A 313 32.76 -9.31 -19.67
CA PRO A 313 32.35 -9.37 -18.27
C PRO A 313 31.33 -8.29 -17.90
N LEU A 314 31.37 -7.11 -18.55
CA LEU A 314 30.37 -6.06 -18.33
C LEU A 314 28.99 -6.50 -18.85
N LYS A 315 28.95 -7.11 -20.03
CA LYS A 315 27.70 -7.62 -20.63
C LYS A 315 27.08 -8.72 -19.79
N GLU A 316 27.92 -9.62 -19.30
CA GLU A 316 27.50 -10.68 -18.38
C GLU A 316 26.97 -10.10 -17.06
N PHE A 317 27.63 -9.08 -16.51
CA PHE A 317 27.15 -8.37 -15.31
C PHE A 317 25.77 -7.74 -15.52
N VAL A 318 25.56 -7.07 -16.65
CA VAL A 318 24.27 -6.44 -16.96
C VAL A 318 23.16 -7.49 -17.08
N GLU A 319 23.40 -8.60 -17.78
CA GLU A 319 22.42 -9.70 -17.91
C GLU A 319 22.06 -10.31 -16.55
N VAL A 320 23.07 -10.52 -15.69
CA VAL A 320 22.86 -11.04 -14.33
C VAL A 320 22.06 -10.06 -13.47
N VAL A 321 22.42 -8.78 -13.47
CA VAL A 321 21.74 -7.75 -12.69
C VAL A 321 20.30 -7.57 -13.16
N GLU A 322 20.04 -7.56 -14.48
CA GLU A 322 18.69 -7.52 -15.06
C GLU A 322 17.83 -8.69 -14.56
N GLY A 323 18.32 -9.92 -14.67
CA GLY A 323 17.59 -11.10 -14.23
C GLY A 323 17.29 -11.08 -12.72
N VAL A 324 18.29 -10.71 -11.91
CA VAL A 324 18.13 -10.62 -10.45
C VAL A 324 17.16 -9.50 -10.07
N TRP A 325 17.24 -8.33 -10.71
CA TRP A 325 16.39 -7.19 -10.43
C TRP A 325 14.91 -7.49 -10.68
N ILE A 326 14.59 -8.14 -11.80
CA ILE A 326 13.21 -8.54 -12.11
C ILE A 326 12.69 -9.55 -11.08
N PHE A 327 13.51 -10.53 -10.70
CA PHE A 327 13.14 -11.50 -9.67
C PHE A 327 12.90 -10.82 -8.32
N SER A 328 13.77 -9.90 -7.93
CA SER A 328 13.69 -9.22 -6.64
C SER A 328 12.51 -8.25 -6.54
N ILE A 329 12.10 -7.59 -7.63
CA ILE A 329 10.84 -6.84 -7.69
C ILE A 329 9.65 -7.74 -7.32
N GLY A 330 9.59 -8.93 -7.92
CA GLY A 330 8.53 -9.90 -7.70
C GLY A 330 8.50 -10.43 -6.25
N SER A 331 9.65 -10.84 -5.72
CA SER A 331 9.72 -11.34 -4.34
C SER A 331 9.49 -10.27 -3.28
N ALA A 332 10.00 -9.05 -3.49
CA ALA A 332 9.81 -7.93 -2.56
C ALA A 332 8.35 -7.47 -2.53
N SER A 333 7.68 -7.44 -3.69
CA SER A 333 6.27 -7.04 -3.79
C SER A 333 5.36 -8.08 -3.11
N LEU A 334 5.59 -9.38 -3.35
CA LEU A 334 4.86 -10.46 -2.68
C LEU A 334 5.03 -10.40 -1.15
N THR A 335 6.26 -10.15 -0.68
CA THR A 335 6.57 -10.01 0.75
C THR A 335 5.81 -8.83 1.36
N SER A 336 5.79 -7.69 0.65
CA SER A 336 5.12 -6.47 1.10
C SER A 336 3.59 -6.62 1.14
N VAL A 337 2.99 -7.27 0.14
CA VAL A 337 1.55 -7.60 0.14
C VAL A 337 1.21 -8.55 1.30
N SER A 338 2.03 -9.58 1.52
CA SER A 338 1.86 -10.51 2.63
C SER A 338 1.94 -9.78 3.99
N TYR A 339 2.82 -8.80 4.10
CA TYR A 339 2.96 -7.98 5.30
C TYR A 339 1.71 -7.12 5.59
N VAL A 340 1.06 -6.56 4.57
CA VAL A 340 -0.21 -5.82 4.73
C VAL A 340 -1.30 -6.71 5.33
N PHE A 341 -1.45 -7.95 4.83
CA PHE A 341 -2.41 -8.91 5.40
C PHE A 341 -2.02 -9.34 6.81
N HIS A 342 -0.73 -9.53 7.07
CA HIS A 342 -0.22 -9.84 8.40
C HIS A 342 -0.52 -8.72 9.41
N ILE A 343 -0.37 -7.43 9.03
CA ILE A 343 -0.76 -6.29 9.87
C ILE A 343 -2.23 -6.37 10.26
N LEU A 344 -3.13 -6.68 9.31
CA LEU A 344 -4.57 -6.81 9.61
C LEU A 344 -4.84 -7.97 10.58
N ALA A 345 -4.17 -9.11 10.41
CA ALA A 345 -4.28 -10.24 11.33
C ALA A 345 -3.79 -9.88 12.75
N CYS A 346 -2.63 -9.24 12.85
CA CYS A 346 -2.07 -8.74 14.12
C CYS A 346 -2.98 -7.70 14.78
N TYR A 347 -3.48 -6.73 14.02
CA TYR A 347 -4.39 -5.70 14.51
C TYR A 347 -5.61 -6.33 15.20
N ARG A 348 -6.22 -7.32 14.56
CA ARG A 348 -7.36 -8.04 15.12
C ARG A 348 -7.02 -8.81 16.39
N LYS A 349 -5.84 -9.44 16.45
CA LYS A 349 -5.38 -10.12 17.66
C LYS A 349 -5.17 -9.14 18.81
N HIS A 350 -4.56 -7.99 18.53
CA HIS A 350 -4.28 -6.95 19.53
C HIS A 350 -5.56 -6.30 20.07
N ILE A 351 -6.51 -5.95 19.21
CA ILE A 351 -7.77 -5.33 19.66
C ILE A 351 -8.63 -6.29 20.46
N LYS A 352 -8.62 -7.60 20.16
CA LYS A 352 -9.31 -8.62 20.98
C LYS A 352 -8.72 -8.71 22.38
N ARG A 353 -7.38 -8.75 22.49
CA ARG A 353 -6.67 -8.73 23.77
C ARG A 353 -6.97 -7.46 24.55
N LEU A 354 -6.99 -6.32 23.87
CA LEU A 354 -7.32 -5.03 24.47
C LEU A 354 -8.75 -5.00 25.03
N ARG A 355 -9.73 -5.55 24.29
CA ARG A 355 -11.13 -5.70 24.76
C ARG A 355 -11.23 -6.64 25.97
N ALA A 356 -10.36 -7.65 26.06
CA ALA A 356 -10.27 -8.54 27.22
C ALA A 356 -9.54 -7.93 28.43
N GLY A 357 -9.08 -6.68 28.33
CA GLY A 357 -8.35 -6.00 29.41
C GLY A 357 -6.88 -6.38 29.54
N GLN A 358 -6.36 -7.26 28.67
CA GLN A 358 -4.95 -7.68 28.67
C GLN A 358 -4.08 -6.57 28.05
N LYS A 359 -3.42 -5.78 28.90
CA LYS A 359 -2.59 -4.64 28.47
C LYS A 359 -1.08 -4.91 28.49
N GLU A 360 -0.65 -6.11 28.89
CA GLU A 360 0.76 -6.50 29.01
C GLU A 360 1.57 -6.36 27.70
N PHE A 361 0.89 -6.40 26.54
CA PHE A 361 1.54 -6.23 25.24
C PHE A 361 1.84 -4.76 24.90
N LEU A 362 1.25 -3.80 25.62
CA LEU A 362 1.45 -2.38 25.36
C LEU A 362 2.72 -1.91 26.08
N PRO A 363 3.63 -1.21 25.39
CA PRO A 363 4.78 -0.60 26.06
C PRO A 363 4.31 0.33 27.19
N ALA A 364 5.00 0.31 28.33
CA ALA A 364 4.65 1.08 29.54
C ALA A 364 4.46 2.59 29.27
N LEU A 365 5.17 3.12 28.26
CA LEU A 365 5.07 4.50 27.79
C LEU A 365 3.65 4.91 27.35
N PHE A 366 2.85 3.97 26.86
CA PHE A 366 1.50 4.23 26.35
C PHE A 366 0.39 4.03 27.39
N SER A 367 0.74 3.82 28.66
CA SER A 367 -0.24 3.63 29.75
C SER A 367 -1.02 4.91 30.10
N LYS A 368 -0.45 6.10 29.83
CA LYS A 368 -1.03 7.42 30.14
C LYS A 368 -0.93 8.38 28.95
N VAL A 369 -1.54 8.04 27.81
CA VAL A 369 -1.60 8.96 26.65
C VAL A 369 -2.80 9.89 26.78
N SER A 370 -2.59 11.19 26.59
CA SER A 370 -3.69 12.16 26.54
C SER A 370 -4.58 11.95 25.30
N SER A 371 -5.86 12.31 25.39
CA SER A 371 -6.79 12.17 24.26
C SER A 371 -6.36 13.02 23.05
N SER A 372 -5.79 14.20 23.26
CA SER A 372 -5.30 15.08 22.18
C SER A 372 -4.12 14.46 21.42
N GLN A 373 -3.14 13.89 22.13
CA GLN A 373 -2.03 13.16 21.51
C GLN A 373 -2.52 11.92 20.75
N SER A 374 -3.51 11.22 21.30
CA SER A 374 -4.12 10.06 20.65
C SER A 374 -4.77 10.44 19.32
N VAL A 375 -5.51 11.56 19.27
CA VAL A 375 -6.12 12.09 18.02
C VAL A 375 -5.04 12.46 16.99
N GLY A 376 -3.96 13.13 17.42
CA GLY A 376 -2.85 13.46 16.53
C GLY A 376 -2.16 12.22 15.94
N ALA A 377 -1.90 11.20 16.76
CA ALA A 377 -1.32 9.94 16.29
C ALA A 377 -2.26 9.18 15.34
N ILE A 378 -3.56 9.20 15.64
CA ILE A 378 -4.62 8.62 14.82
C ILE A 378 -4.65 9.23 13.42
N ALA A 379 -4.53 10.55 13.29
CA ALA A 379 -4.55 11.25 12.01
C ALA A 379 -3.31 10.96 11.15
N ARG A 380 -2.15 10.73 11.78
CA ARG A 380 -0.87 10.45 11.09
C ARG A 380 -0.69 8.99 10.71
N TYR A 381 -1.44 8.08 11.33
CA TYR A 381 -1.26 6.63 11.19
C TYR A 381 -1.22 6.15 9.74
N SER A 382 -2.21 6.51 8.92
CA SER A 382 -2.29 6.00 7.54
C SER A 382 -1.11 6.43 6.69
N GLY A 383 -0.71 7.71 6.77
CA GLY A 383 0.45 8.23 6.05
C GLY A 383 1.76 7.57 6.47
N TRP A 384 1.97 7.39 7.78
CA TRP A 384 3.17 6.73 8.30
C TRP A 384 3.24 5.26 7.87
N GLN A 385 2.10 4.55 7.91
CA GLN A 385 2.05 3.15 7.47
C GLN A 385 2.42 2.98 5.99
N ILE A 386 1.88 3.84 5.11
CA ILE A 386 2.19 3.77 3.67
C ILE A 386 3.65 4.12 3.42
N ALA A 387 4.16 5.18 4.05
CA ALA A 387 5.55 5.58 3.92
C ALA A 387 6.52 4.45 4.36
N TYR A 388 6.26 3.82 5.50
CA TYR A 388 7.07 2.69 5.96
C TYR A 388 6.93 1.44 5.09
N LEU A 389 5.76 1.19 4.51
CA LEU A 389 5.61 0.08 3.58
C LEU A 389 6.46 0.29 2.32
N VAL A 390 6.43 1.49 1.73
CA VAL A 390 7.21 1.81 0.53
C VAL A 390 8.72 1.79 0.82
N TRP A 391 9.15 2.38 1.95
CA TRP A 391 10.55 2.30 2.37
C TRP A 391 10.98 0.87 2.69
N GLY A 392 10.12 0.10 3.36
CA GLY A 392 10.37 -1.31 3.66
C GLY A 392 10.52 -2.13 2.38
N TYR A 393 9.66 -1.90 1.39
CA TYR A 393 9.77 -2.50 0.06
C TYR A 393 11.11 -2.19 -0.59
N LEU A 394 11.53 -0.92 -0.64
CA LEU A 394 12.81 -0.51 -1.22
C LEU A 394 13.99 -1.21 -0.54
N VAL A 395 14.02 -1.25 0.79
CA VAL A 395 15.08 -1.89 1.56
C VAL A 395 15.13 -3.39 1.29
N ILE A 396 13.97 -4.07 1.33
CA ILE A 396 13.87 -5.51 1.03
C ILE A 396 14.34 -5.77 -0.40
N HIS A 397 13.92 -4.93 -1.35
CA HIS A 397 14.28 -5.07 -2.77
C HIS A 397 15.80 -4.97 -2.97
N ILE A 398 16.43 -3.93 -2.43
CA ILE A 398 17.89 -3.73 -2.53
C ILE A 398 18.64 -4.90 -1.89
N ILE A 399 18.24 -5.33 -0.69
CA ILE A 399 18.89 -6.46 0.00
C ILE A 399 18.73 -7.76 -0.81
N GLN A 400 17.53 -8.04 -1.32
CA GLN A 400 17.27 -9.22 -2.16
C GLN A 400 18.07 -9.17 -3.45
N CYS A 401 18.22 -8.01 -4.08
CA CYS A 401 19.04 -7.84 -5.26
C CYS A 401 20.53 -8.10 -4.96
N LEU A 402 21.07 -7.54 -3.88
CA LEU A 402 22.46 -7.77 -3.49
C LEU A 402 22.73 -9.25 -3.19
N ILE A 403 21.84 -9.90 -2.44
CA ILE A 403 21.96 -11.34 -2.16
C ILE A 403 21.82 -12.15 -3.47
N GLY A 404 20.90 -11.78 -4.35
CA GLY A 404 20.71 -12.43 -5.63
C GLY A 404 21.95 -12.38 -6.51
N VAL A 405 22.57 -11.20 -6.67
CA VAL A 405 23.82 -11.03 -7.42
C VAL A 405 24.94 -11.86 -6.79
N MET A 406 25.08 -11.85 -5.47
CA MET A 406 26.07 -12.66 -4.76
C MET A 406 25.85 -14.17 -4.96
N LEU A 407 24.59 -14.64 -5.01
CA LEU A 407 24.27 -16.04 -5.29
C LEU A 407 24.55 -16.41 -6.75
N ILE A 408 24.23 -15.54 -7.71
CA ILE A 408 24.52 -15.82 -9.11
C ILE A 408 26.04 -15.90 -9.33
N TYR A 409 26.80 -14.90 -8.89
CA TYR A 409 28.26 -14.91 -9.04
C TYR A 409 28.96 -15.96 -8.17
N GLY A 410 28.44 -16.22 -6.97
CA GLY A 410 29.05 -17.16 -6.03
C GLY A 410 28.75 -18.63 -6.36
N LEU A 411 27.58 -18.95 -6.94
CA LEU A 411 27.14 -20.32 -7.18
C LEU A 411 26.89 -20.62 -8.66
N VAL A 412 26.08 -19.80 -9.35
CA VAL A 412 25.60 -20.12 -10.70
C VAL A 412 26.68 -19.91 -11.76
N MET A 413 27.41 -18.80 -11.69
CA MET A 413 28.45 -18.44 -12.66
C MET A 413 29.63 -19.43 -12.68
N PRO A 414 30.19 -19.87 -11.54
CA PRO A 414 31.26 -20.86 -11.54
C PRO A 414 30.81 -22.21 -12.11
N ILE A 415 29.55 -22.60 -11.89
CA ILE A 415 28.97 -23.82 -12.46
C ILE A 415 28.88 -23.69 -14.00
N LYS A 416 28.36 -22.56 -14.51
CA LYS A 416 28.25 -22.30 -15.95
C LYS A 416 29.61 -22.30 -16.66
N HIS A 417 30.64 -21.75 -16.01
CA HIS A 417 32.01 -21.68 -16.52
C HIS A 417 32.84 -22.96 -16.31
N GLY A 418 32.26 -24.03 -15.74
CA GLY A 418 32.96 -25.29 -15.50
C GLY A 418 33.93 -25.27 -14.30
N GLN A 419 33.95 -24.20 -13.51
CA GLN A 419 34.76 -24.02 -12.29
C GLN A 419 34.00 -24.41 -10.99
N GLY A 420 32.84 -25.07 -11.10
CA GLY A 420 31.99 -25.42 -9.96
C GLY A 420 32.66 -26.30 -8.90
N ILE A 421 33.63 -27.15 -9.28
CA ILE A 421 34.37 -28.00 -8.35
C ILE A 421 35.30 -27.17 -7.44
N GLU A 422 35.95 -26.15 -7.99
CA GLU A 422 36.84 -25.26 -7.24
C GLU A 422 36.04 -24.40 -6.25
N MET A 423 34.91 -23.87 -6.71
CA MET A 423 33.93 -23.19 -5.85
C MET A 423 33.43 -24.10 -4.72
N ALA A 424 33.04 -25.35 -5.01
CA ALA A 424 32.56 -26.29 -4.01
C ALA A 424 33.65 -26.65 -2.97
N LYS A 425 34.91 -26.74 -3.40
CA LYS A 425 36.04 -26.96 -2.49
C LYS A 425 36.25 -25.76 -1.57
N SER A 426 36.17 -24.54 -2.10
CA SER A 426 36.27 -23.31 -1.30
C SER A 426 35.13 -23.18 -0.28
N LEU A 427 33.89 -23.40 -0.73
CA LEU A 427 32.70 -23.36 0.12
C LEU A 427 32.74 -24.48 1.19
N GLY A 428 33.12 -25.69 0.80
CA GLY A 428 33.26 -26.83 1.69
C GLY A 428 34.31 -26.60 2.77
N THR A 429 35.42 -25.93 2.44
CA THR A 429 36.43 -25.53 3.43
C THR A 429 35.85 -24.55 4.46
N GLY A 430 35.06 -23.56 4.02
CA GLY A 430 34.39 -22.61 4.92
C GLY A 430 33.31 -23.25 5.79
N ILE A 431 32.51 -24.16 5.23
CA ILE A 431 31.49 -24.90 6.01
C ILE A 431 32.16 -25.79 7.05
N LEU A 432 33.27 -26.45 6.69
CA LEU A 432 34.02 -27.31 7.61
C LEU A 432 34.59 -26.51 8.79
N THR A 433 35.17 -25.33 8.56
CA THR A 433 35.69 -24.50 9.66
C THR A 433 34.59 -24.06 10.60
N VAL A 434 33.42 -23.63 10.09
CA VAL A 434 32.26 -23.28 10.91
C VAL A 434 31.74 -24.49 11.68
N ALA A 435 31.65 -25.66 11.04
CA ALA A 435 31.20 -26.89 11.69
C ALA A 435 32.14 -27.31 12.83
N ILE A 436 33.45 -27.15 12.67
CA ILE A 436 34.44 -27.41 13.72
C ILE A 436 34.22 -26.46 14.91
N VAL A 437 34.06 -25.16 14.66
CA VAL A 437 33.81 -24.17 15.73
C VAL A 437 32.51 -24.48 16.49
N ILE A 438 31.42 -24.75 15.78
CA ILE A 438 30.14 -25.14 16.40
C ILE A 438 30.31 -26.44 17.21
N GLY A 439 31.03 -27.42 16.66
CA GLY A 439 31.35 -28.67 17.35
C GLY A 439 32.09 -28.45 18.66
N PHE A 440 33.09 -27.55 18.68
CA PHE A 440 33.79 -27.16 19.89
C PHE A 440 32.88 -26.49 20.92
N VAL A 441 32.00 -25.57 20.50
CA VAL A 441 31.04 -24.91 21.41
C VAL A 441 30.09 -25.95 22.02
N VAL A 442 29.55 -26.86 21.21
CA VAL A 442 28.68 -27.94 21.71
C VAL A 442 29.44 -28.85 22.68
N LEU A 443 30.68 -29.21 22.37
CA LEU A 443 31.53 -30.02 23.26
C LEU A 443 31.83 -29.30 24.59
N GLN A 444 32.08 -27.98 24.55
CA GLN A 444 32.27 -27.16 25.74
C GLN A 444 30.99 -27.16 26.60
N ILE A 445 29.82 -26.97 25.99
CA ILE A 445 28.53 -27.00 26.70
C ILE A 445 28.26 -28.38 27.30
N MET A 446 28.53 -29.46 26.56
CA MET A 446 28.37 -30.82 27.05
C MET A 446 29.30 -31.13 28.21
N THR A 447 30.56 -30.72 28.12
CA THR A 447 31.56 -30.89 29.19
C THR A 447 31.18 -30.08 30.43
N ALA A 448 30.78 -28.81 30.25
CA ALA A 448 30.25 -27.96 31.32
C ALA A 448 29.04 -28.60 32.01
N SER A 449 28.09 -29.10 31.23
CA SER A 449 26.89 -29.76 31.73
C SER A 449 27.18 -31.06 32.47
N ARG A 450 28.13 -31.87 32.01
CA ARG A 450 28.43 -33.17 32.62
C ARG A 450 29.35 -33.10 33.83
N PHE A 451 30.40 -32.29 33.75
CA PHE A 451 31.47 -32.28 34.75
C PHE A 451 31.37 -31.11 35.73
N PHE A 452 30.94 -29.93 35.27
CA PHE A 452 30.98 -28.72 36.11
C PHE A 452 29.63 -28.33 36.72
N LEU A 453 28.50 -28.76 36.13
CA LEU A 453 27.17 -28.43 36.65
C LEU A 453 26.67 -29.50 37.62
N GLN A 454 26.30 -29.06 38.81
CA GLN A 454 25.71 -29.90 39.86
C GLN A 454 24.53 -30.76 39.33
N PRO A 455 24.34 -31.98 39.87
CA PRO A 455 23.15 -32.76 39.56
C PRO A 455 21.88 -32.00 39.93
N LYS A 456 20.78 -32.30 39.23
CA LYS A 456 19.49 -31.64 39.49
C LYS A 456 19.08 -31.89 40.94
N ILE A 457 18.62 -30.83 41.62
CA ILE A 457 18.17 -30.90 43.02
C ILE A 457 16.87 -31.70 43.09
N PHE A 458 15.97 -31.52 42.12
CA PHE A 458 14.78 -32.34 41.94
C PHE A 458 14.75 -32.99 40.56
N GLN A 459 14.24 -34.22 40.46
CA GLN A 459 14.14 -34.92 39.17
C GLN A 459 13.24 -34.20 38.15
N ASP A 460 12.28 -33.39 38.62
CA ASP A 460 11.34 -32.61 37.80
C ASP A 460 11.93 -31.27 37.29
N ASP A 461 13.12 -30.86 37.75
CA ASP A 461 13.73 -29.61 37.31
C ASP A 461 14.14 -29.69 35.83
N LYS A 462 13.81 -28.66 35.04
CA LYS A 462 14.14 -28.64 33.59
C LYS A 462 15.64 -28.51 33.34
N GLU A 463 16.33 -27.74 34.16
CA GLU A 463 17.74 -27.39 33.99
C GLU A 463 18.55 -27.76 35.24
N LYS A 464 19.85 -27.98 35.08
CA LYS A 464 20.76 -28.12 36.22
C LYS A 464 20.96 -26.75 36.87
N PRO A 465 21.04 -26.66 38.21
CA PRO A 465 21.29 -25.38 38.88
C PRO A 465 22.64 -24.81 38.44
N LEU A 466 22.71 -23.48 38.35
CA LEU A 466 23.91 -22.75 37.90
C LEU A 466 25.00 -22.66 38.98
N ALA A 467 25.12 -23.72 39.79
CA ALA A 467 26.14 -23.89 40.79
C ALA A 467 27.22 -24.82 40.21
N LEU A 468 28.46 -24.35 40.27
CA LEU A 468 29.62 -25.11 39.81
C LEU A 468 29.97 -26.15 40.88
N ASP A 469 29.98 -27.42 40.48
CA ASP A 469 30.64 -28.52 41.20
C ASP A 469 31.91 -28.87 40.42
N ASN A 470 32.87 -29.53 41.06
CA ASN A 470 33.96 -30.19 40.34
C ASN A 470 34.16 -31.61 40.85
#